data_AF-A0A2V9Z255-F1
#
_entry.id   AF-A0A2V9Z255-F1
#
_cell.length_a   1.000
_cell.length_b   1.000
_cell.length_c   1.000
_cell.angle_alpha   90.00
_cell.angle_beta   90.00
_cell.angle_gamma   90.00
#
_symmetry.space_group_name_H-M   'P 1'
#
loop_
_entity.id
_entity.type
_entity.pdbx_description
1 polymer ?
#
loop_
_entity_poly.entity_id
_entity_poly.type
_entity_poly.pdbx_seq_one_letter_code
_entity_poly.pdbx_strand_id
1 'polypeptide(L)'
;TLAHVIRFVHERRPDLVVKRAPQTAPAVQENITLTESIPEPITAKDADSVKDRILALVVEKTGYPKDMLDLDLDLEADLGVDTVKQAEMFAAIREIYNIPRDENR
;
A
#
# COMPACT_ATOMS: atom_id res chain seq x y z
N THR A 1 7.43 5.38 -12.62
CA THR A 1 6.73 6.19 -11.58
C THR A 1 6.26 5.37 -10.39
N LEU A 2 6.10 5.99 -9.21
CA LEU A 2 5.58 5.33 -8.00
C LEU A 2 4.19 4.70 -8.19
N ALA A 3 3.32 5.36 -8.97
CA ALA A 3 1.99 4.86 -9.30
C ALA A 3 2.03 3.46 -9.93
N HIS A 4 3.01 3.19 -10.80
CA HIS A 4 3.18 1.87 -11.42
C HIS A 4 3.49 0.78 -10.40
N VAL A 5 4.31 1.08 -9.38
CA VAL A 5 4.67 0.12 -8.33
C VAL A 5 3.46 -0.23 -7.47
N ILE A 6 2.69 0.79 -7.08
CA ILE A 6 1.46 0.60 -6.29
C ILE A 6 0.43 -0.22 -7.07
N ARG A 7 0.22 0.13 -8.34
CA ARG A 7 -0.67 -0.63 -9.22
C ARG A 7 -0.24 -2.08 -9.35
N PHE A 8 1.05 -2.35 -9.49
CA PHE A 8 1.58 -3.71 -9.56
C PHE A 8 1.20 -4.54 -8.32
N VAL A 9 1.35 -3.98 -7.10
CA VAL A 9 0.97 -4.68 -5.87
C VAL A 9 -0.52 -4.98 -5.84
N HIS A 10 -1.36 -4.02 -6.19
CA HIS A 10 -2.81 -4.22 -6.26
C HIS A 10 -3.23 -5.27 -7.29
N GLU A 11 -2.57 -5.32 -8.44
CA GLU A 11 -2.84 -6.29 -9.51
C GLU A 11 -2.42 -7.70 -9.09
N ARG A 12 -1.33 -7.84 -8.33
CA ARG A 12 -0.85 -9.13 -7.81
C ARG A 12 -1.57 -9.61 -6.56
N ARG A 13 -2.11 -8.69 -5.76
CA ARG A 13 -2.81 -8.98 -4.51
C ARG A 13 -4.17 -8.27 -4.49
N PRO A 14 -5.10 -8.68 -5.39
CA PRO A 14 -6.47 -8.19 -5.33
C PRO A 14 -7.12 -8.52 -3.98
N ASP A 15 -6.67 -9.58 -3.29
CA ASP A 15 -7.12 -9.97 -1.96
C ASP A 15 -6.93 -8.88 -0.89
N LEU A 16 -5.93 -8.01 -1.01
CA LEU A 16 -5.76 -6.89 -0.07
C LEU A 16 -6.87 -5.85 -0.21
N VAL A 17 -7.52 -5.78 -1.37
CA VAL A 17 -8.67 -4.91 -1.63
C VAL A 17 -9.98 -5.61 -1.25
N VAL A 18 -10.02 -6.95 -1.32
CA VAL A 18 -11.25 -7.75 -1.20
C VAL A 18 -11.42 -8.40 0.18
N LYS A 19 -10.38 -8.44 1.04
CA LYS A 19 -10.45 -9.07 2.37
C LYS A 19 -11.17 -8.18 3.40
N ARG A 20 -12.41 -7.81 3.10
CA ARG A 20 -13.41 -7.47 4.12
C ARG A 20 -14.81 -7.87 3.67
N ALA A 21 -15.15 -9.15 3.89
CA ALA A 21 -16.48 -9.61 4.35
C ALA A 21 -16.46 -11.12 4.68
N PRO A 22 -17.18 -11.62 5.69
CA PRO A 22 -17.65 -11.00 6.92
C PRO A 22 -17.09 -11.70 8.18
N GLN A 23 -17.16 -10.99 9.30
CA GLN A 23 -17.04 -11.56 10.62
C GLN A 23 -18.11 -12.65 10.80
N THR A 24 -17.70 -13.87 11.13
CA THR A 24 -18.59 -14.89 11.68
C THR A 24 -18.77 -14.60 13.17
N ALA A 25 -19.82 -13.87 13.52
CA ALA A 25 -20.35 -13.82 14.88
C ALA A 25 -21.87 -13.57 14.82
N PRO A 26 -22.73 -14.55 15.17
CA PRO A 26 -24.16 -14.34 15.24
C PRO A 26 -24.56 -13.61 16.54
N ALA A 27 -25.47 -12.63 16.40
CA ALA A 27 -26.30 -11.94 17.42
C ALA A 27 -25.54 -11.00 18.40
N VAL A 28 -26.04 -9.81 18.76
CA VAL A 28 -27.41 -9.37 19.11
C VAL A 28 -27.56 -7.85 18.91
N GLN A 29 -28.79 -7.38 18.72
CA GLN A 29 -29.23 -6.01 18.46
C GLN A 29 -29.17 -5.07 19.69
N GLU A 30 -29.17 -3.77 19.39
CA GLU A 30 -29.79 -2.66 20.14
C GLU A 30 -29.03 -2.07 21.35
N ASN A 31 -28.35 -0.93 21.11
CA ASN A 31 -28.40 0.23 22.00
C ASN A 31 -27.86 1.50 21.32
N ILE A 32 -28.70 2.53 21.29
CA ILE A 32 -28.40 3.92 20.94
C ILE A 32 -27.64 4.61 22.08
N THR A 33 -26.44 5.14 21.81
CA THR A 33 -25.85 6.22 22.63
C THR A 33 -25.02 7.17 21.77
N LEU A 34 -25.47 8.42 21.76
CA LEU A 34 -24.77 9.61 21.29
C LEU A 34 -23.47 9.78 22.09
N THR A 35 -22.32 9.72 21.43
CA THR A 35 -21.05 10.21 21.97
C THR A 35 -20.19 10.78 20.83
N GLU A 36 -19.82 12.04 21.02
CA GLU A 36 -18.87 12.84 20.27
C GLU A 36 -17.51 12.12 20.12
N SER A 37 -17.10 11.87 18.87
CA SER A 37 -15.71 11.62 18.44
C SER A 37 -15.64 11.65 16.90
N ILE A 38 -14.75 12.49 16.37
CA ILE A 38 -14.37 12.62 14.95
C ILE A 38 -13.09 11.79 14.75
N PRO A 39 -12.67 11.36 13.54
CA PRO A 39 -13.36 10.70 12.43
C PRO A 39 -12.73 9.31 12.13
N GLU A 40 -13.40 8.37 11.46
CA GLU A 40 -12.66 7.29 10.75
C GLU A 40 -13.52 6.61 9.67
N PRO A 41 -13.39 6.99 8.39
CA PRO A 41 -13.75 6.09 7.30
C PRO A 41 -12.62 5.07 7.13
N ILE A 42 -12.62 4.03 7.96
CA ILE A 42 -11.81 2.82 7.75
C ILE A 42 -12.35 2.01 6.57
N THR A 43 -12.16 2.54 5.36
CA THR A 43 -12.32 1.80 4.10
C THR A 43 -11.20 2.11 3.10
N ALA A 44 -10.29 3.04 3.44
CA ALA A 44 -9.06 3.31 2.67
C ALA A 44 -7.83 2.55 3.19
N LYS A 45 -7.88 1.93 4.38
CA LYS A 45 -6.68 1.53 5.14
C LYS A 45 -5.77 0.53 4.42
N ASP A 46 -6.29 -0.41 3.64
CA ASP A 46 -5.43 -1.40 2.94
C ASP A 46 -4.75 -0.84 1.69
N ALA A 47 -5.46 -0.04 0.89
CA ALA A 47 -4.89 0.66 -0.26
C ALA A 47 -3.91 1.77 0.18
N ASP A 48 -4.26 2.49 1.25
CA ASP A 48 -3.34 3.44 1.89
C ASP A 48 -2.16 2.72 2.55
N SER A 49 -2.33 1.52 3.10
CA SER A 49 -1.21 0.77 3.69
C SER A 49 -0.19 0.33 2.65
N VAL A 50 -0.62 -0.07 1.45
CA VAL A 50 0.30 -0.35 0.34
C VAL A 50 1.02 0.92 -0.07
N LYS A 51 0.29 2.00 -0.35
CA LYS A 51 0.87 3.30 -0.74
C LYS A 51 1.87 3.81 0.29
N ASP A 52 1.48 3.87 1.57
CA ASP A 52 2.31 4.36 2.67
C ASP A 52 3.58 3.52 2.82
N ARG A 53 3.49 2.19 2.61
CA ARG A 53 4.68 1.33 2.56
C ARG A 53 5.59 1.61 1.38
N ILE A 54 5.04 1.76 0.17
CA ILE A 54 5.83 2.13 -1.01
C ILE A 54 6.53 3.47 -0.76
N LEU A 55 5.79 4.48 -0.30
CA LEU A 55 6.35 5.80 0.01
C LEU A 55 7.44 5.68 1.09
N ALA A 56 7.22 4.95 2.18
CA ALA A 56 8.22 4.75 3.22
C ALA A 56 9.52 4.12 2.70
N LEU A 57 9.44 3.15 1.79
CA LEU A 57 10.64 2.60 1.16
C LEU A 57 11.35 3.65 0.28
N VAL A 58 10.62 4.46 -0.49
CA VAL A 58 11.22 5.52 -1.30
C VAL A 58 11.87 6.58 -0.41
N VAL A 59 11.22 6.97 0.69
CA VAL A 59 11.79 7.88 1.71
C VAL A 59 13.10 7.30 2.25
N GLU A 60 13.13 6.01 2.58
CA GLU A 60 14.36 5.36 3.08
C GLU A 60 15.47 5.33 2.03
N LYS A 61 15.15 5.09 0.75
CA LYS A 61 16.15 5.03 -0.32
C LYS A 61 16.65 6.39 -0.78
N THR A 62 15.77 7.41 -0.80
CA THR A 62 16.04 8.72 -1.41
C THR A 62 16.30 9.82 -0.38
N GLY A 63 15.78 9.65 0.85
CA GLY A 63 15.81 10.68 1.89
C GLY A 63 14.74 11.78 1.73
N TYR A 64 13.95 11.76 0.67
CA TYR A 64 12.86 12.73 0.50
C TYR A 64 11.72 12.42 1.47
N PRO A 65 11.14 13.45 2.11
CA PRO A 65 9.97 13.24 2.95
C PRO A 65 8.77 12.80 2.10
N LYS A 66 7.90 11.98 2.68
CA LYS A 66 6.69 11.48 2.00
C LYS A 66 5.80 12.58 1.42
N ASP A 67 5.77 13.75 2.07
CA ASP A 67 4.99 14.92 1.63
C ASP A 67 5.54 15.58 0.35
N MET A 68 6.79 15.29 -0.04
CA MET A 68 7.38 15.74 -1.31
C MET A 68 7.38 14.66 -2.38
N LEU A 69 6.98 13.43 -2.05
CA LEU A 69 6.92 12.33 -2.99
C LEU A 69 5.53 12.25 -3.63
N ASP A 70 5.46 12.42 -4.95
CA ASP A 70 4.24 12.22 -5.71
C ASP A 70 4.21 10.85 -6.39
N LEU A 71 3.01 10.34 -6.65
CA LEU A 71 2.79 9.08 -7.35
C LEU A 71 3.21 9.16 -8.82
N ASP A 72 3.15 10.36 -9.40
CA ASP A 72 3.53 10.60 -10.79
C ASP A 72 5.03 10.75 -10.99
N LEU A 73 5.81 10.99 -9.92
CA LEU A 73 7.26 11.13 -10.01
C LEU A 73 7.89 9.87 -10.58
N ASP A 74 8.81 10.06 -11.52
CA ASP A 74 9.58 8.98 -12.07
C ASP A 74 10.68 8.53 -11.09
N LEU A 75 10.77 7.21 -10.92
CA LEU A 75 11.70 6.62 -9.99
C LEU A 75 13.14 6.89 -10.43
N GLU A 76 13.44 6.78 -11.72
CA GLU A 76 14.80 6.95 -12.23
C GLU A 76 15.12 8.42 -12.52
N ALA A 77 14.21 9.13 -13.21
CA ALA A 77 14.47 10.49 -13.67
C ALA A 77 14.31 11.56 -12.58
N ASP A 78 13.28 11.47 -11.75
CA ASP A 78 13.00 12.49 -10.73
C ASP A 78 13.62 12.14 -9.37
N LEU A 79 13.63 10.85 -9.02
CA LEU A 79 14.04 10.37 -7.70
C LEU A 79 15.42 9.70 -7.68
N GLY A 80 16.06 9.49 -8.84
CA GLY A 80 17.40 8.89 -8.93
C GLY A 80 17.48 7.44 -8.40
N VAL A 81 16.37 6.71 -8.46
CA VAL A 81 16.23 5.30 -8.09
C VAL A 81 16.60 4.43 -9.28
N ASP A 82 17.86 3.97 -9.30
CA ASP A 82 18.40 3.05 -10.29
C ASP A 82 17.60 1.74 -10.40
N THR A 83 17.75 1.04 -11.53
CA THR A 83 17.11 -0.27 -11.78
C THR A 83 17.44 -1.34 -10.72
N VAL A 84 18.65 -1.29 -10.15
CA VAL A 84 19.06 -2.18 -9.04
C VAL A 84 18.26 -1.85 -7.77
N LYS A 85 18.15 -0.57 -7.40
CA LYS A 85 17.38 -0.14 -6.22
C LYS A 85 15.89 -0.43 -6.37
N GLN A 86 15.35 -0.26 -7.58
CA GLN A 86 13.99 -0.67 -7.89
C GLN A 86 13.81 -2.17 -7.65
N ALA A 87 14.70 -3.01 -8.18
CA ALA A 87 14.62 -4.46 -7.98
C ALA A 87 14.66 -4.85 -6.48
N GLU A 88 15.48 -4.19 -5.67
CA GLU A 88 15.52 -4.38 -4.21
C GLU A 88 14.21 -3.93 -3.54
N MET A 89 13.66 -2.79 -3.95
CA MET A 89 12.39 -2.29 -3.44
C MET A 89 11.24 -3.27 -3.75
N PHE A 90 11.14 -3.73 -5.00
CA PHE A 90 10.19 -4.76 -5.41
C PHE A 90 10.42 -6.08 -4.67
N ALA A 91 11.68 -6.41 -4.35
CA ALA A 91 12.02 -7.59 -3.54
C ALA A 91 11.50 -7.50 -2.10
N ALA A 92 11.66 -6.35 -1.45
CA ALA A 92 11.10 -6.13 -0.13
C ALA A 92 9.56 -6.17 -0.15
N ILE A 93 8.94 -5.53 -1.15
CA ILE A 93 7.49 -5.50 -1.33
C ILE A 93 6.92 -6.91 -1.50
N ARG A 94 7.53 -7.74 -2.37
CA ARG A 94 7.06 -9.13 -2.57
C ARG A 94 7.18 -9.95 -1.29
N GLU A 95 8.20 -9.74 -0.48
CA GLU A 95 8.38 -10.46 0.78
C GLU A 95 7.33 -10.04 1.80
N ILE A 96 7.11 -8.74 1.98
CA ILE A 96 6.12 -8.17 2.90
C ILE A 96 4.71 -8.64 2.56
N TYR A 97 4.34 -8.57 1.28
CA TYR A 97 2.99 -8.91 0.82
C TYR A 97 2.85 -10.37 0.39
N ASN A 98 3.88 -11.19 0.57
CA ASN A 98 3.93 -12.59 0.15
C ASN A 98 3.45 -12.76 -1.30
N ILE A 99 4.01 -11.97 -2.21
CA ILE A 99 3.71 -12.00 -3.64
C ILE A 99 4.64 -13.03 -4.29
N PRO A 100 4.12 -14.10 -4.92
CA PRO A 100 4.96 -15.05 -5.64
C PRO A 100 5.67 -14.34 -6.79
N ARG A 101 6.97 -14.65 -6.97
CA ARG A 101 7.73 -14.19 -8.14
C ARG A 101 7.14 -14.90 -9.36
N ASP A 102 6.48 -14.17 -10.25
CA ASP A 102 6.10 -14.74 -11.54
C ASP A 102 7.38 -15.06 -12.32
N GLU A 103 7.64 -16.35 -12.52
CA GLU A 103 8.76 -16.85 -13.32
C GLU A 103 8.47 -16.84 -14.82
N ASN A 104 7.28 -16.37 -15.23
CA ASN A 104 6.75 -16.52 -16.59
C ASN A 104 6.72 -15.20 -17.39
N ARG A 105 7.64 -14.25 -17.12
CA ARG A 105 7.65 -12.91 -17.73
C ARG A 105 9.02 -12.54 -18.27
#